data_AF-A0A1V1UNB4-F1
#
_entry.id   AF-A0A1V1UNB4-F1
#
_cell.length_a   1.000
_cell.length_b   1.000
_cell.length_c   1.000
_cell.angle_alpha   90.00
_cell.angle_beta   90.00
_cell.angle_gamma   90.00
#
_symmetry.space_group_name_H-M   'P 1'
#
loop_
_entity.id
_entity.type
_entity.pdbx_description
1 polymer ?
#
loop_
_entity_poly.entity_id
_entity_poly.type
_entity_poly.pdbx_seq_one_letter_code
_entity_poly.pdbx_strand_id
1 'polypeptide(L)'
;MSGVFFTYVWGSHGERGSPLTFTSKQNRTVALRSTQEGDFVFGVVSRSPGDPDVQIPEELKGRVINVWQISHSTADTAEFGIEARNSWDKLEDGSYRWPFALQPIRTWIIRDAPEFRELPGYTPATHTQRAITTVQEVGDELAATLKDLIATNGEELEVMTPRYQTMASRVQQLRQKHPFALNGYTVQPNAGATNSIYIATLGKGGRTLKIGHAQDASQRVAEFNKYRLSSEPQWTLHTDQPIGSVQDAIEIEKYLGEAFATYRTEPNNNEVYLGLDAIDVATKLATAQIKK
;
A
#
# COMPACT_ATOMS: atom_id res chain seq x y z
N MET A 1 6.42 -2.81 1.42
CA MET A 1 6.41 -1.41 1.91
C MET A 1 5.93 -0.57 0.73
N SER A 2 4.93 0.31 0.89
CA SER A 2 4.41 1.10 -0.24
C SER A 2 5.48 2.05 -0.78
N GLY A 3 5.69 2.01 -2.09
CA GLY A 3 6.55 2.93 -2.82
C GLY A 3 5.97 4.34 -2.84
N VAL A 4 6.84 5.32 -3.09
CA VAL A 4 6.47 6.73 -3.20
C VAL A 4 6.90 7.25 -4.56
N PHE A 5 5.96 7.85 -5.25
CA PHE A 5 6.13 8.37 -6.59
C PHE A 5 5.62 9.81 -6.64
N PHE A 6 5.99 10.54 -7.69
CA PHE A 6 5.43 11.85 -7.99
C PHE A 6 5.10 11.99 -9.48
N THR A 7 4.24 12.95 -9.78
CA THR A 7 3.89 13.39 -11.13
C THR A 7 3.57 14.87 -11.13
N TYR A 8 3.72 15.54 -12.27
CA TYR A 8 3.23 16.90 -12.43
C TYR A 8 1.74 16.95 -12.75
N VAL A 9 1.07 17.94 -12.18
CA VAL A 9 -0.36 18.22 -12.39
C VAL A 9 -0.58 19.71 -12.60
N TRP A 10 -1.77 20.11 -13.05
CA TRP A 10 -2.09 21.52 -13.30
C TRP A 10 -2.96 22.15 -12.21
N GLY A 11 -3.36 21.40 -11.18
CA GLY A 11 -4.19 21.92 -10.09
C GLY A 11 -4.44 20.88 -9.01
N SER A 12 -5.31 21.20 -8.05
CA SER A 12 -5.70 20.30 -6.97
C SER A 12 -6.83 19.35 -7.36
N HIS A 13 -7.15 18.37 -6.51
CA HIS A 13 -8.31 17.49 -6.66
C HIS A 13 -9.66 18.24 -6.76
N GLY A 14 -9.76 19.45 -6.20
CA GLY A 14 -11.03 20.15 -5.98
C GLY A 14 -11.69 19.71 -4.66
N GLU A 15 -13.03 19.66 -4.63
CA GLU A 15 -13.81 19.33 -3.43
C GLU A 15 -13.83 17.83 -3.11
N ARG A 16 -13.61 16.98 -4.11
CA ARG A 16 -13.58 15.51 -3.98
C ARG A 16 -12.30 14.96 -4.58
N GLY A 17 -11.87 13.80 -4.08
CA GLY A 17 -10.70 13.08 -4.54
C GLY A 17 -10.82 12.63 -6.00
N SER A 18 -10.28 13.43 -6.92
CA SER A 18 -10.23 13.10 -8.34
C SER A 18 -9.29 11.92 -8.63
N PRO A 19 -9.54 11.14 -9.70
CA PRO A 19 -8.66 10.05 -10.07
C PRO A 19 -7.31 10.57 -10.59
N LEU A 20 -6.31 9.70 -10.61
CA LEU A 20 -5.02 10.02 -11.25
C LEU A 20 -5.20 9.89 -12.77
N THR A 21 -5.08 11.00 -13.50
CA THR A 21 -5.38 11.07 -14.94
C THR A 21 -4.14 11.12 -15.81
N PHE A 22 -4.29 10.67 -17.07
CA PHE A 22 -3.22 10.55 -18.04
C PHE A 22 -3.67 11.00 -19.42
N THR A 23 -2.76 11.62 -20.16
CA THR A 23 -2.98 12.06 -21.55
C THR A 23 -3.08 10.90 -22.55
N SER A 24 -2.51 9.74 -22.23
CA SER A 24 -2.54 8.56 -23.11
C SER A 24 -2.67 7.25 -22.34
N LYS A 25 -3.27 6.24 -22.98
CA LYS A 25 -3.36 4.87 -22.45
C LYS A 25 -1.97 4.29 -22.20
N GLN A 26 -1.00 4.59 -23.07
CA GLN A 26 0.38 4.14 -22.91
C GLN A 26 1.01 4.68 -21.63
N ASN A 27 0.83 5.96 -21.33
CA ASN A 27 1.35 6.59 -20.11
C ASN A 27 0.75 5.98 -18.84
N ARG A 28 -0.56 5.71 -18.85
CA ARG A 28 -1.24 4.97 -17.77
C ARG A 28 -0.67 3.56 -17.61
N THR A 29 -0.46 2.84 -18.72
CA THR A 29 0.12 1.49 -18.69
C THR A 29 1.55 1.48 -18.18
N VAL A 30 2.36 2.50 -18.49
CA VAL A 30 3.69 2.65 -17.89
C VAL A 30 3.58 2.82 -16.38
N ALA A 31 2.70 3.70 -15.90
CA ALA A 31 2.49 3.90 -14.46
C ALA A 31 2.06 2.62 -13.74
N LEU A 32 1.19 1.81 -14.35
CA LEU A 32 0.77 0.51 -13.81
C LEU A 32 1.91 -0.50 -13.72
N ARG A 33 2.86 -0.48 -14.66
CA ARG A 33 3.99 -1.42 -14.69
C ARG A 33 5.10 -1.02 -13.72
N SER A 34 5.21 0.26 -13.40
CA SER A 34 6.23 0.80 -12.48
C SER A 34 5.77 0.87 -11.02
N THR A 35 4.51 0.54 -10.72
CA THR A 35 3.95 0.67 -9.37
C THR A 35 3.25 -0.61 -8.92
N GLN A 36 2.91 -0.69 -7.64
CA GLN A 36 2.04 -1.69 -7.03
C GLN A 36 0.76 -1.03 -6.49
N GLU A 37 -0.30 -1.83 -6.32
CA GLU A 37 -1.48 -1.36 -5.58
C GLU A 37 -1.09 -0.94 -4.16
N GLY A 38 -1.60 0.21 -3.71
CA GLY A 38 -1.29 0.78 -2.39
C GLY A 38 -0.06 1.67 -2.33
N ASP A 39 0.66 1.88 -3.44
CA ASP A 39 1.70 2.90 -3.55
C ASP A 39 1.11 4.32 -3.47
N PHE A 40 1.95 5.28 -3.10
CA PHE A 40 1.58 6.69 -3.04
C PHE A 40 2.12 7.45 -4.24
N VAL A 41 1.28 8.25 -4.88
CA VAL A 41 1.66 9.19 -5.93
C VAL A 41 1.36 10.60 -5.44
N PHE A 42 2.36 11.48 -5.48
CA PHE A 42 2.24 12.89 -5.12
C PHE A 42 2.11 13.76 -6.37
N GLY A 43 1.11 14.62 -6.40
CA GLY A 43 0.88 15.60 -7.46
C GLY A 43 1.56 16.92 -7.14
N VAL A 44 2.59 17.24 -7.91
CA VAL A 44 3.29 18.52 -7.85
C VAL A 44 2.70 19.44 -8.89
N VAL A 45 2.20 20.60 -8.49
CA VAL A 45 1.64 21.55 -9.45
C VAL A 45 2.74 22.13 -10.32
N SER A 46 2.55 22.09 -11.64
CA SER A 46 3.54 22.57 -12.60
C SER A 46 3.78 24.08 -12.45
N ARG A 47 5.04 24.49 -12.55
CA ARG A 47 5.42 25.92 -12.63
C ARG A 47 5.28 26.48 -14.04
N SER A 48 5.47 25.63 -15.04
CA SER A 48 5.47 26.01 -16.45
C SER A 48 4.66 24.93 -17.18
N PRO A 49 3.33 25.08 -17.28
CA PRO A 49 2.56 24.24 -18.19
C PRO A 49 3.12 24.50 -19.60
N GLY A 50 3.42 23.45 -20.35
CA GLY A 50 3.95 23.58 -21.72
C GLY A 50 2.97 24.17 -22.73
N ASP A 51 1.78 24.55 -22.26
CA ASP A 51 0.70 25.15 -23.02
C ASP A 51 0.49 26.59 -22.51
N PRO A 52 0.65 27.62 -23.37
CA PRO A 52 0.62 29.02 -22.96
C PRO A 52 -0.75 29.50 -22.49
N ASP A 53 -1.83 28.78 -22.84
CA ASP A 53 -3.19 29.16 -22.44
C ASP A 53 -3.52 28.70 -21.02
N VAL A 54 -2.71 27.81 -20.44
CA VAL A 54 -2.95 27.26 -19.09
C VAL A 54 -2.58 28.28 -18.02
N GLN A 55 -3.57 28.71 -17.26
CA GLN A 55 -3.40 29.61 -16.12
C GLN A 55 -3.44 28.83 -14.80
N ILE A 56 -2.29 28.67 -14.15
CA ILE A 56 -2.16 28.06 -12.81
C ILE A 56 -1.98 29.19 -11.79
N PRO A 57 -2.76 29.22 -10.69
CA PRO A 57 -2.57 30.20 -9.61
C PRO A 57 -1.13 30.16 -9.06
N GLU A 58 -0.50 31.32 -8.90
CA GLU A 58 0.92 31.43 -8.56
C GLU A 58 1.22 30.80 -7.20
N GLU A 59 0.29 30.91 -6.26
CA GLU A 59 0.37 30.33 -4.93
C GLU A 59 0.41 28.79 -4.95
N LEU A 60 0.00 28.13 -6.03
CA LEU A 60 0.02 26.67 -6.14
C LEU A 60 1.27 26.15 -6.86
N LYS A 61 1.88 26.96 -7.73
CA LYS A 61 2.96 26.52 -8.63
C LYS A 61 4.15 25.94 -7.85
N GLY A 62 4.56 24.73 -8.20
CA GLY A 62 5.70 24.02 -7.61
C GLY A 62 5.40 23.29 -6.29
N ARG A 63 4.18 23.42 -5.75
CA ARG A 63 3.82 22.82 -4.47
C ARG A 63 3.32 21.39 -4.60
N VAL A 64 3.48 20.62 -3.53
CA VAL A 64 2.97 19.24 -3.40
C VAL A 64 1.57 19.27 -2.83
N ILE A 65 0.55 19.13 -3.67
CA ILE A 65 -0.84 19.44 -3.27
C ILE A 65 -1.72 18.21 -3.23
N ASN A 66 -1.55 17.29 -4.16
CA ASN A 66 -2.41 16.11 -4.30
C ASN A 66 -1.66 14.87 -3.87
N VAL A 67 -2.39 13.91 -3.30
CA VAL A 67 -1.85 12.58 -3.00
C VAL A 67 -2.87 11.53 -3.39
N TRP A 68 -2.44 10.52 -4.12
CA TRP A 68 -3.22 9.32 -4.40
C TRP A 68 -2.56 8.12 -3.73
N GLN A 69 -3.32 7.35 -2.96
CA GLN A 69 -2.98 5.94 -2.74
C GLN A 69 -3.61 5.16 -3.89
N ILE A 70 -2.78 4.68 -4.82
CA ILE A 70 -3.26 4.20 -6.11
C ILE A 70 -3.77 2.76 -6.04
N SER A 71 -4.81 2.46 -6.82
CA SER A 71 -5.12 1.09 -7.23
C SER A 71 -4.67 0.87 -8.67
N HIS A 72 -4.78 -0.38 -9.15
CA HIS A 72 -4.56 -0.70 -10.56
C HIS A 72 -5.88 -0.79 -11.35
N SER A 73 -7.00 -0.37 -10.76
CA SER A 73 -8.28 -0.27 -11.45
C SER A 73 -8.28 0.92 -12.42
N THR A 74 -8.56 0.64 -13.69
CA THR A 74 -8.57 1.65 -14.76
C THR A 74 -10.00 2.00 -15.17
N ALA A 75 -10.24 3.27 -15.51
CA ALA A 75 -11.49 3.73 -16.11
C ALA A 75 -11.19 4.93 -17.03
N ASP A 76 -12.20 5.35 -17.81
CA ASP A 76 -12.13 6.62 -18.53
C ASP A 76 -12.48 7.77 -17.60
N THR A 77 -11.82 8.92 -17.75
CA THR A 77 -12.02 10.09 -16.87
C THR A 77 -13.47 10.58 -16.90
N ALA A 78 -14.15 10.45 -18.05
CA ALA A 78 -15.56 10.79 -18.20
C ALA A 78 -16.49 9.94 -17.31
N GLU A 79 -16.11 8.70 -16.98
CA GLU A 79 -16.91 7.84 -16.09
C GLU A 79 -17.01 8.42 -14.67
N PHE A 80 -16.05 9.23 -14.24
CA PHE A 80 -16.07 9.91 -12.94
C PHE A 80 -16.99 11.13 -12.93
N GLY A 81 -17.59 11.49 -14.07
CA GLY A 81 -18.35 12.73 -14.21
C GLY A 81 -17.48 13.98 -14.15
N ILE A 82 -16.21 13.86 -14.53
CA ILE A 82 -15.32 15.00 -14.65
C ILE A 82 -15.63 15.73 -15.95
N GLU A 83 -15.94 17.01 -15.82
CA GLU A 83 -16.20 17.92 -16.92
C GLU A 83 -15.07 18.93 -17.03
N ALA A 84 -14.79 19.36 -18.26
CA ALA A 84 -13.85 20.44 -18.53
C ALA A 84 -14.33 21.72 -17.87
N ARG A 85 -13.50 22.32 -17.01
CA ARG A 85 -13.80 23.58 -16.31
C ARG A 85 -13.25 24.78 -17.04
N ASN A 86 -12.19 24.57 -17.81
CA ASN A 86 -11.53 25.58 -18.60
C ASN A 86 -11.49 25.18 -20.08
N SER A 87 -11.33 26.16 -20.95
CA SER A 87 -11.14 25.91 -22.38
C SER A 87 -9.91 25.04 -22.65
N TRP A 88 -8.82 25.23 -21.90
CA TRP A 88 -7.56 24.48 -22.04
C TRP A 88 -7.63 23.03 -21.55
N ASP A 89 -8.70 22.62 -20.88
CA ASP A 89 -8.93 21.22 -20.49
C ASP A 89 -9.30 20.34 -21.69
N LYS A 90 -9.62 20.96 -22.83
CA LYS A 90 -9.96 20.29 -24.08
C LYS A 90 -8.82 20.41 -25.10
N LEU A 91 -8.75 19.42 -25.99
CA LEU A 91 -7.98 19.48 -27.23
C LEU A 91 -8.79 20.23 -28.31
N GLU A 92 -8.15 20.53 -29.43
CA GLU A 92 -8.78 21.24 -30.56
C GLU A 92 -10.04 20.52 -31.09
N ASP A 93 -10.07 19.19 -31.01
CA ASP A 93 -11.22 18.37 -31.40
C ASP A 93 -12.36 18.33 -30.36
N GLY A 94 -12.21 19.07 -29.26
CA GLY A 94 -13.17 19.15 -28.16
C GLY A 94 -13.10 17.99 -27.16
N SER A 95 -12.24 16.99 -27.38
CA SER A 95 -12.02 15.89 -26.45
C SER A 95 -11.27 16.36 -25.19
N TYR A 96 -11.50 15.69 -24.06
CA TYR A 96 -10.82 16.03 -22.81
C TYR A 96 -9.34 15.62 -22.84
N ARG A 97 -8.45 16.51 -22.40
CA ARG A 97 -6.98 16.37 -22.54
C ARG A 97 -6.40 15.17 -21.78
N TRP A 98 -7.06 14.70 -20.71
CA TRP A 98 -6.62 13.54 -19.93
C TRP A 98 -7.73 12.48 -19.84
N PRO A 99 -8.01 11.74 -20.93
CA PRO A 99 -9.18 10.88 -21.01
C PRO A 99 -9.02 9.56 -20.22
N PHE A 100 -7.82 9.22 -19.77
CA PHE A 100 -7.55 7.95 -19.09
C PHE A 100 -7.28 8.16 -17.60
N ALA A 101 -7.80 7.27 -16.75
CA ALA A 101 -7.68 7.40 -15.30
C ALA A 101 -7.31 6.09 -14.58
N LEU A 102 -6.68 6.24 -13.41
CA LEU A 102 -6.58 5.23 -12.37
C LEU A 102 -7.47 5.61 -11.18
N GLN A 103 -8.30 4.66 -10.74
CA GLN A 103 -9.11 4.79 -9.55
C GLN A 103 -8.20 4.79 -8.31
N PRO A 104 -8.26 5.82 -7.44
CA PRO A 104 -7.55 5.77 -6.18
C PRO A 104 -8.29 4.91 -5.14
N ILE A 105 -7.51 4.33 -4.24
CA ILE A 105 -7.97 3.69 -2.99
C ILE A 105 -8.37 4.78 -1.98
N ARG A 106 -7.50 5.80 -1.85
CA ARG A 106 -7.65 7.01 -1.03
C ARG A 106 -6.99 8.19 -1.74
N THR A 107 -7.41 9.39 -1.38
CA THR A 107 -6.79 10.64 -1.85
C THR A 107 -6.70 11.63 -0.72
N TRP A 108 -5.67 12.47 -0.74
CA TRP A 108 -5.51 13.58 0.19
C TRP A 108 -5.22 14.87 -0.55
N ILE A 109 -5.63 15.98 0.03
CA ILE A 109 -5.04 17.28 -0.25
C ILE A 109 -4.06 17.62 0.88
N ILE A 110 -2.90 18.18 0.56
CA ILE A 110 -1.97 18.70 1.55
C ILE A 110 -2.34 20.15 1.85
N ARG A 111 -2.73 20.42 3.11
CA ARG A 111 -2.96 21.79 3.61
C ARG A 111 -1.62 22.48 3.84
N ASP A 112 -1.55 23.77 3.53
CA ASP A 112 -0.31 24.56 3.59
C ASP A 112 0.85 23.91 2.79
N ALA A 113 0.50 23.41 1.60
CA ALA A 113 1.38 22.62 0.75
C ALA A 113 2.77 23.25 0.57
N PRO A 114 3.87 22.58 0.95
CA PRO A 114 5.22 23.10 0.77
C PRO A 114 5.66 23.05 -0.70
N GLU A 115 6.68 23.84 -1.02
CA GLU A 115 7.36 23.81 -2.31
C GLU A 115 8.15 22.49 -2.46
N PHE A 116 7.92 21.77 -3.56
CA PHE A 116 8.52 20.45 -3.76
C PHE A 116 10.05 20.47 -3.74
N ARG A 117 10.64 21.55 -4.26
CA ARG A 117 12.10 21.75 -4.31
C ARG A 117 12.74 22.06 -2.95
N GLU A 118 11.91 22.41 -1.96
CA GLU A 118 12.37 22.80 -0.61
C GLU A 118 12.25 21.64 0.37
N LEU A 119 11.69 20.51 -0.07
CA LEU A 119 11.56 19.32 0.74
C LEU A 119 12.91 18.61 0.95
N PRO A 120 13.20 18.13 2.17
CA PRO A 120 14.32 17.22 2.40
C PRO A 120 14.32 16.03 1.44
N GLY A 121 15.51 15.60 1.02
CA GLY A 121 15.70 14.56 0.00
C GLY A 121 15.45 15.00 -1.46
N TYR A 122 14.95 16.21 -1.71
CA TYR A 122 14.87 16.73 -3.07
C TYR A 122 16.27 17.03 -3.64
N THR A 123 16.48 16.66 -4.90
CA THR A 123 17.69 17.02 -5.66
C THR A 123 17.31 17.51 -7.06
N PRO A 124 18.18 18.27 -7.76
CA PRO A 124 17.93 18.64 -9.15
C PRO A 124 17.69 17.43 -10.08
N ALA A 125 18.25 16.27 -9.76
CA ALA A 125 18.06 15.02 -10.51
C ALA A 125 16.66 14.39 -10.29
N THR A 126 15.93 14.79 -9.25
CA THR A 126 14.55 14.37 -9.01
C THR A 126 13.63 14.83 -10.14
N HIS A 127 13.92 15.97 -10.79
CA HIS A 127 13.16 16.44 -11.92
C HIS A 127 13.45 15.63 -13.18
N THR A 128 12.40 15.01 -13.73
CA THR A 128 12.49 14.31 -15.01
C THR A 128 11.33 14.70 -15.92
N GLN A 129 11.58 14.75 -17.22
CA GLN A 129 10.52 14.99 -18.21
C GLN A 129 9.46 13.87 -18.18
N ARG A 130 9.83 12.66 -17.74
CA ARG A 130 8.90 11.53 -17.60
C ARG A 130 7.82 11.80 -16.54
N ALA A 131 8.14 12.53 -15.47
CA ALA A 131 7.17 12.90 -14.44
C ALA A 131 6.04 13.80 -14.97
N ILE A 132 6.16 14.36 -16.18
CA ILE A 132 5.11 15.19 -16.80
C ILE A 132 4.00 14.31 -17.37
N THR A 133 4.35 13.12 -17.86
CA THR A 133 3.43 12.25 -18.59
C THR A 133 3.07 10.98 -17.82
N THR A 134 3.89 10.58 -16.84
CA THR A 134 3.68 9.39 -15.99
C THR A 134 4.24 9.62 -14.59
N VAL A 135 4.18 8.60 -13.73
CA VAL A 135 4.67 8.66 -12.35
C VAL A 135 6.15 8.29 -12.26
N GLN A 136 6.90 8.89 -11.35
CA GLN A 136 8.32 8.61 -11.14
C GLN A 136 8.61 8.36 -9.67
N GLU A 137 9.37 7.30 -9.38
CA GLU A 137 9.76 6.96 -8.03
C GLU A 137 10.70 8.03 -7.45
N VAL A 138 10.58 8.31 -6.16
CA VAL A 138 11.48 9.22 -5.44
C VAL A 138 12.44 8.42 -4.56
N GLY A 139 13.60 9.01 -4.24
CA GLY A 139 14.56 8.40 -3.31
C GLY A 139 14.01 8.32 -1.88
N ASP A 140 14.61 7.44 -1.07
CA ASP A 140 14.12 7.07 0.27
C ASP A 140 13.91 8.27 1.22
N GLU A 141 14.82 9.24 1.21
CA GLU A 141 14.73 10.44 2.07
C GLU A 141 13.50 11.28 1.70
N LEU A 142 13.33 11.59 0.41
CA LEU A 142 12.18 12.33 -0.08
C LEU A 142 10.88 11.53 0.11
N ALA A 143 10.93 10.20 -0.05
CA ALA A 143 9.80 9.32 0.21
C ALA A 143 9.34 9.42 1.67
N ALA A 144 10.27 9.46 2.62
CA ALA A 144 9.98 9.62 4.04
C ALA A 144 9.36 10.99 4.33
N THR A 145 9.94 12.07 3.80
CA THR A 145 9.41 13.43 3.94
C THR A 145 7.99 13.58 3.38
N LEU A 146 7.73 13.02 2.20
CA LEU A 146 6.41 13.07 1.58
C LEU A 146 5.37 12.27 2.39
N LYS A 147 5.74 11.12 2.96
CA LYS A 147 4.85 10.35 3.84
C LYS A 147 4.53 11.11 5.13
N ASP A 148 5.53 11.77 5.73
CA ASP A 148 5.34 12.61 6.91
C ASP A 148 4.36 13.76 6.62
N LEU A 149 4.47 14.37 5.44
CA LEU A 149 3.58 15.44 5.00
C LEU A 149 2.10 15.01 4.93
N ILE A 150 1.81 13.76 4.54
CA ILE A 150 0.43 13.22 4.63
C ILE A 150 -0.01 13.15 6.09
N ALA A 151 0.87 12.71 6.99
CA ALA A 151 0.54 12.53 8.40
C ALA A 151 0.31 13.86 9.13
N THR A 152 1.09 14.90 8.81
CA THR A 152 1.02 16.20 9.48
C THR A 152 -0.01 17.15 8.85
N ASN A 153 -0.12 17.13 7.52
CA ASN A 153 -0.84 18.16 6.75
C ASN A 153 -1.87 17.57 5.77
N GLY A 154 -1.99 16.25 5.67
CA GLY A 154 -2.91 15.59 4.76
C GLY A 154 -4.35 15.60 5.26
N GLU A 155 -5.26 16.09 4.43
CA GLU A 155 -6.70 15.96 4.62
C GLU A 155 -7.25 14.94 3.62
N GLU A 156 -7.77 13.81 4.12
CA GLU A 156 -8.35 12.77 3.25
C GLU A 156 -9.65 13.29 2.63
N LEU A 157 -9.76 13.19 1.31
CA LEU A 157 -10.95 13.56 0.55
C LEU A 157 -11.80 12.33 0.22
N GLU A 158 -13.11 12.54 0.13
CA GLU A 158 -14.00 11.52 -0.42
C GLU A 158 -13.66 11.27 -1.89
N VAL A 159 -13.34 10.01 -2.21
CA VAL A 159 -12.91 9.61 -3.55
C VAL A 159 -14.08 9.61 -4.54
N MET A 160 -13.86 10.19 -5.72
CA MET A 160 -14.80 10.08 -6.83
C MET A 160 -14.87 8.63 -7.34
N THR A 161 -16.08 8.15 -7.65
CA THR A 161 -16.32 6.80 -8.15
C THR A 161 -16.88 6.82 -9.58
N PRO A 162 -16.47 5.90 -10.45
CA PRO A 162 -16.98 5.83 -11.82
C PRO A 162 -18.45 5.38 -11.82
N ARG A 163 -19.27 6.00 -12.70
CA ARG A 163 -20.72 5.82 -12.77
C ARG A 163 -21.18 4.38 -13.05
N TYR A 164 -20.36 3.56 -13.71
CA TYR A 164 -20.78 2.27 -14.27
C TYR A 164 -20.09 1.02 -13.69
N GLN A 165 -19.44 1.09 -12.52
CA GLN A 165 -18.67 -0.07 -12.03
C GLN A 165 -19.05 -0.56 -10.63
N THR A 166 -18.96 -1.87 -10.45
CA THR A 166 -18.92 -2.63 -9.17
C THR A 166 -17.68 -2.32 -8.32
N MET A 167 -16.96 -1.23 -8.60
CA MET A 167 -15.68 -0.87 -7.99
C MET A 167 -15.78 -0.47 -6.53
N ALA A 168 -16.93 -0.03 -6.04
CA ALA A 168 -17.06 0.42 -4.65
C ALA A 168 -16.65 -0.69 -3.65
N SER A 169 -17.09 -1.93 -3.89
CA SER A 169 -16.72 -3.09 -3.05
C SER A 169 -15.23 -3.43 -3.18
N ARG A 170 -14.67 -3.34 -4.39
CA ARG A 170 -13.22 -3.54 -4.62
C ARG A 170 -12.38 -2.46 -3.96
N VAL A 171 -12.78 -1.19 -4.02
CA VAL A 171 -12.09 -0.08 -3.36
C VAL A 171 -12.14 -0.26 -1.83
N GLN A 172 -13.28 -0.68 -1.28
CA GLN A 172 -13.40 -1.00 0.14
C GLN A 172 -12.46 -2.14 0.56
N GLN A 173 -12.38 -3.20 -0.23
CA GLN A 173 -11.44 -4.31 -0.04
C GLN A 173 -9.97 -3.86 -0.12
N LEU A 174 -9.64 -3.00 -1.10
CA LEU A 174 -8.29 -2.45 -1.23
C LEU A 174 -7.93 -1.51 -0.09
N ARG A 175 -8.90 -0.73 0.44
CA ARG A 175 -8.70 0.10 1.64
C ARG A 175 -8.35 -0.74 2.87
N GLN A 176 -8.90 -1.96 2.97
CA GLN A 176 -8.52 -2.92 4.00
C GLN A 176 -7.13 -3.48 3.75
N LYS A 177 -6.85 -3.99 2.54
CA LYS A 177 -5.53 -4.55 2.17
C LYS A 177 -4.37 -3.58 2.32
N HIS A 178 -4.61 -2.30 2.05
CA HIS A 178 -3.62 -1.24 2.12
C HIS A 178 -4.00 -0.26 3.24
N PRO A 179 -3.83 -0.65 4.51
CA PRO A 179 -4.12 0.22 5.63
C PRO A 179 -3.19 1.45 5.58
N PHE A 180 -3.75 2.61 5.87
CA PHE A 180 -2.98 3.81 6.17
C PHE A 180 -3.24 4.12 7.65
N ALA A 181 -2.28 3.81 8.51
CA ALA A 181 -2.37 4.08 9.94
C ALA A 181 -1.63 5.40 10.22
N LEU A 182 -2.39 6.47 10.50
CA LEU A 182 -1.85 7.77 10.92
C LEU A 182 -1.08 7.67 12.25
N ASN A 183 -1.42 6.69 13.10
CA ASN A 183 -0.71 6.41 14.34
C ASN A 183 -0.51 4.89 14.45
N GLY A 184 0.75 4.47 14.57
CA GLY A 184 1.15 3.08 14.64
C GLY A 184 0.44 2.35 15.79
N TYR A 185 -0.17 1.21 15.49
CA TYR A 185 -0.62 0.28 16.52
C TYR A 185 0.58 -0.50 17.04
N THR A 186 0.96 -0.28 18.30
CA THR A 186 1.85 -1.18 19.05
C THR A 186 1.03 -1.96 20.06
N VAL A 187 0.93 -3.28 19.86
CA VAL A 187 0.46 -4.20 20.90
C VAL A 187 1.67 -4.48 21.80
N GLN A 188 1.62 -4.04 23.06
CA GLN A 188 2.64 -4.41 24.05
C GLN A 188 2.40 -5.85 24.52
N PRO A 189 3.39 -6.75 24.46
CA PRO A 189 3.24 -8.10 24.98
C PRO A 189 3.05 -8.09 26.50
N ASN A 190 2.07 -8.84 27.03
CA ASN A 190 1.87 -8.99 28.46
C ASN A 190 2.87 -10.01 29.04
N ALA A 191 3.89 -9.57 29.78
CA ALA A 191 4.96 -10.44 30.28
C ALA A 191 4.51 -11.61 31.20
N GLY A 192 3.27 -11.60 31.70
CA GLY A 192 2.72 -12.65 32.57
C GLY A 192 1.84 -13.70 31.88
N ALA A 193 1.66 -13.63 30.55
CA ALA A 193 0.76 -14.54 29.83
C ALA A 193 1.45 -15.81 29.34
N THR A 194 0.76 -16.94 29.43
CA THR A 194 1.17 -18.20 28.81
C THR A 194 1.31 -18.00 27.30
N ASN A 195 2.48 -18.34 26.75
CA ASN A 195 2.69 -18.36 25.31
C ASN A 195 2.44 -19.77 24.77
N SER A 196 1.90 -19.81 23.56
CA SER A 196 1.72 -21.00 22.77
C SER A 196 2.65 -20.99 21.57
N ILE A 197 3.00 -22.18 21.08
CA ILE A 197 3.46 -22.35 19.71
C ILE A 197 2.25 -22.57 18.83
N TYR A 198 2.13 -21.77 17.78
CA TYR A 198 1.09 -21.91 16.78
C TYR A 198 1.65 -22.42 15.46
N ILE A 199 0.81 -23.15 14.75
CA ILE A 199 1.03 -23.59 13.37
C ILE A 199 -0.15 -23.07 12.56
N ALA A 200 0.13 -22.23 11.55
CA ALA A 200 -0.88 -21.71 10.63
C ALA A 200 -0.62 -22.20 9.21
N THR A 201 -1.66 -22.56 8.48
CA THR A 201 -1.60 -23.00 7.07
C THR A 201 -2.19 -21.94 6.15
N LEU A 202 -1.57 -21.68 5.00
CA LEU A 202 -2.08 -20.72 4.02
C LEU A 202 -2.96 -21.42 2.98
N GLY A 203 -4.25 -21.11 2.94
CA GLY A 203 -5.23 -21.76 2.07
C GLY A 203 -5.70 -23.11 2.62
N LYS A 204 -6.87 -23.57 2.16
CA LYS A 204 -7.48 -24.81 2.64
C LYS A 204 -6.61 -26.01 2.27
N GLY A 205 -5.97 -26.64 3.26
CA GLY A 205 -5.04 -27.76 3.05
C GLY A 205 -3.72 -27.35 2.38
N GLY A 206 -3.34 -26.07 2.48
CA GLY A 206 -2.09 -25.60 1.89
C GLY A 206 -0.85 -26.14 2.60
N ARG A 207 0.21 -26.41 1.83
CA ARG A 207 1.54 -26.82 2.33
C ARG A 207 2.48 -25.64 2.60
N THR A 208 1.92 -24.44 2.68
CA THR A 208 2.65 -23.24 3.13
C THR A 208 2.26 -23.02 4.57
N LEU A 209 3.24 -23.14 5.47
CA LEU A 209 3.05 -23.08 6.90
C LEU A 209 3.75 -21.87 7.47
N LYS A 210 3.19 -21.36 8.56
CA LYS A 210 3.86 -20.44 9.46
C LYS A 210 3.93 -21.07 10.84
N ILE A 211 5.12 -21.13 11.39
CA ILE A 211 5.38 -21.56 12.78
C ILE A 211 5.82 -20.31 13.52
N GLY A 212 5.24 -20.06 14.70
CA GLY A 212 5.68 -19.00 15.58
C GLY A 212 5.10 -19.15 16.98
N HIS A 213 5.41 -18.21 17.86
CA HIS A 213 4.77 -18.12 19.18
C HIS A 213 3.85 -16.90 19.31
N ALA A 214 2.83 -17.04 20.16
CA ALA A 214 1.93 -15.95 20.52
C ALA A 214 1.25 -16.20 21.87
N GLN A 215 0.77 -15.14 22.51
CA GLN A 215 -0.13 -15.23 23.67
C GLN A 215 -1.56 -15.58 23.24
N ASP A 216 -1.98 -15.08 22.08
CA ASP A 216 -3.24 -15.39 21.44
C ASP A 216 -2.97 -15.73 19.97
N ALA A 217 -2.90 -17.03 19.68
CA ALA A 217 -2.65 -17.53 18.33
C ALA A 217 -3.81 -17.21 17.37
N SER A 218 -5.05 -17.15 17.87
CA SER A 218 -6.22 -16.82 17.07
C SER A 218 -6.20 -15.35 16.65
N GLN A 219 -5.90 -14.45 17.59
CA GLN A 219 -5.68 -13.04 17.30
C GLN A 219 -4.51 -12.86 16.33
N ARG A 220 -3.41 -13.59 16.52
CA ARG A 220 -2.23 -13.51 15.65
C ARG A 220 -2.53 -13.97 14.22
N VAL A 221 -3.30 -15.05 14.05
CA VAL A 221 -3.77 -15.48 12.72
C VAL A 221 -4.76 -14.49 12.12
N ALA A 222 -5.64 -13.90 12.92
CA ALA A 222 -6.52 -12.82 12.47
C ALA A 222 -5.71 -11.60 11.99
N GLU A 223 -4.60 -11.27 12.65
CA GLU A 223 -3.67 -10.21 12.20
C GLU A 223 -3.04 -10.53 10.84
N PHE A 224 -2.66 -11.79 10.58
CA PHE A 224 -2.12 -12.19 9.26
C PHE A 224 -3.15 -12.06 8.15
N ASN A 225 -4.43 -12.28 8.46
CA ASN A 225 -5.52 -12.17 7.49
C ASN A 225 -6.11 -10.77 7.40
N LYS A 226 -5.82 -9.88 8.36
CA LYS A 226 -6.41 -8.54 8.48
C LYS A 226 -6.34 -7.74 7.18
N TYR A 227 -5.28 -7.94 6.40
CA TYR A 227 -5.02 -7.24 5.15
C TYR A 227 -5.09 -8.14 3.91
N ARG A 228 -5.53 -9.40 4.06
CA ARG A 228 -5.73 -10.31 2.93
C ARG A 228 -7.15 -10.17 2.40
N LEU A 229 -7.31 -10.27 1.08
CA LEU A 229 -8.64 -10.26 0.48
C LEU A 229 -9.32 -11.61 0.70
N SER A 230 -10.64 -11.64 0.85
CA SER A 230 -11.39 -12.89 1.03
C SER A 230 -11.24 -13.87 -0.15
N SER A 231 -10.92 -13.38 -1.34
CA SER A 231 -10.62 -14.17 -2.53
C SER A 231 -9.19 -14.76 -2.54
N GLU A 232 -8.30 -14.27 -1.68
CA GLU A 232 -6.94 -14.79 -1.53
C GLU A 232 -6.93 -15.96 -0.53
N PRO A 233 -5.99 -16.91 -0.65
CA PRO A 233 -5.78 -17.94 0.38
C PRO A 233 -5.63 -17.30 1.76
N GLN A 234 -6.40 -17.76 2.75
CA GLN A 234 -6.36 -17.25 4.12
C GLN A 234 -5.45 -18.11 5.00
N TRP A 235 -4.77 -17.49 5.96
CA TRP A 235 -4.12 -18.23 7.04
C TRP A 235 -5.16 -18.86 7.94
N THR A 236 -5.01 -20.14 8.22
CA THR A 236 -5.91 -20.89 9.10
C THR A 236 -5.07 -21.46 10.23
N LEU A 237 -5.47 -21.18 11.46
CA LEU A 237 -4.84 -21.75 12.65
C LEU A 237 -5.09 -23.26 12.63
N HIS A 238 -4.02 -24.04 12.60
CA HIS A 238 -4.06 -25.49 12.64
C HIS A 238 -3.78 -26.02 14.06
N THR A 239 -2.75 -25.46 14.71
CA THR A 239 -2.34 -25.86 16.05
C THR A 239 -2.10 -24.61 16.89
N ASP A 240 -2.51 -24.68 18.15
CA ASP A 240 -2.24 -23.72 19.21
C ASP A 240 -1.90 -24.53 20.46
N GLN A 241 -0.60 -24.70 20.72
CA GLN A 241 -0.11 -25.56 21.79
C GLN A 241 0.53 -24.72 22.90
N PRO A 242 -0.08 -24.65 24.09
CA PRO A 242 0.49 -23.94 25.23
C PRO A 242 1.84 -24.52 25.63
N ILE A 243 2.84 -23.65 25.79
CA ILE A 243 4.19 -24.01 26.22
C ILE A 243 4.47 -23.57 27.66
N GLY A 244 4.10 -22.33 28.01
CA GLY A 244 4.45 -21.74 29.29
C GLY A 244 5.01 -20.34 29.10
N SER A 245 6.28 -20.12 29.45
CA SER A 245 6.90 -18.81 29.32
C SER A 245 7.19 -18.45 27.86
N VAL A 246 7.37 -17.14 27.60
CA VAL A 246 7.81 -16.67 26.29
C VAL A 246 9.19 -17.23 25.91
N GLN A 247 10.08 -17.42 26.89
CA GLN A 247 11.43 -17.92 26.65
C GLN A 247 11.38 -19.39 26.20
N ASP A 248 10.57 -20.22 26.85
CA ASP A 248 10.36 -21.61 26.46
C ASP A 248 9.79 -21.70 25.03
N ALA A 249 8.84 -20.81 24.71
CA ALA A 249 8.26 -20.73 23.37
C ALA A 249 9.31 -20.32 22.32
N ILE A 250 10.16 -19.34 22.60
CA ILE A 250 11.26 -18.94 21.71
C ILE A 250 12.22 -20.11 21.47
N GLU A 251 12.57 -20.87 22.50
CA GLU A 251 13.47 -22.02 22.39
C GLU A 251 12.86 -23.15 21.56
N ILE A 252 11.57 -23.45 21.76
CA ILE A 252 10.85 -24.45 20.97
C ILE A 252 10.68 -23.99 19.52
N GLU A 253 10.36 -22.72 19.27
CA GLU A 253 10.27 -22.18 17.92
C GLU A 253 11.60 -22.30 17.18
N LYS A 254 12.71 -21.94 17.85
CA LYS A 254 14.06 -22.10 17.30
C LYS A 254 14.37 -23.55 16.98
N TYR A 255 14.06 -24.47 17.90
CA TYR A 255 14.24 -25.91 17.70
C TYR A 255 13.46 -26.44 16.48
N LEU A 256 12.17 -26.10 16.37
CA LEU A 256 11.36 -26.46 15.20
C LEU A 256 11.93 -25.86 13.92
N GLY A 257 12.40 -24.62 14.02
CA GLY A 257 13.01 -23.91 12.91
C GLY A 257 14.28 -24.56 12.37
N GLU A 258 15.13 -25.07 13.25
CA GLU A 258 16.31 -25.85 12.88
C GLU A 258 15.90 -27.22 12.30
N ALA A 259 14.92 -27.89 12.90
CA ALA A 259 14.44 -29.20 12.46
C ALA A 259 13.84 -29.17 11.04
N PHE A 260 13.19 -28.06 10.66
CA PHE A 260 12.55 -27.89 9.35
C PHE A 260 13.26 -26.86 8.45
N ALA A 261 14.54 -26.60 8.70
CA ALA A 261 15.31 -25.59 7.96
C ALA A 261 15.31 -25.81 6.43
N THR A 262 15.24 -27.07 5.97
CA THR A 262 15.19 -27.44 4.54
C THR A 262 13.92 -26.98 3.83
N TYR A 263 12.85 -26.67 4.57
CA TYR A 263 11.58 -26.18 4.02
C TYR A 263 11.50 -24.65 3.96
N ARG A 264 12.54 -23.95 4.43
CA ARG A 264 12.63 -22.49 4.35
C ARG A 264 13.14 -22.09 2.97
N THR A 265 12.48 -21.11 2.35
CA THR A 265 12.87 -20.61 1.02
C THR A 265 13.35 -19.16 1.02
N GLU A 266 13.15 -18.45 2.13
CA GLU A 266 13.57 -17.06 2.28
C GLU A 266 14.69 -16.94 3.33
N PRO A 267 15.87 -16.39 2.99
CA PRO A 267 17.01 -16.29 3.92
C PRO A 267 16.73 -15.47 5.19
N ASN A 268 15.77 -14.56 5.13
CA ASN A 268 15.49 -13.57 6.19
C ASN A 268 14.13 -13.79 6.88
N ASN A 269 13.39 -14.85 6.54
CA ASN A 269 12.08 -15.16 7.09
C ASN A 269 12.10 -16.55 7.71
N ASN A 270 12.41 -16.59 9.00
CA ASN A 270 12.59 -17.83 9.75
C ASN A 270 11.26 -18.53 10.14
N GLU A 271 10.13 -17.95 9.76
CA GLU A 271 8.82 -18.36 10.25
C GLU A 271 7.95 -19.02 9.17
N VAL A 272 8.30 -18.91 7.88
CA VAL A 272 7.51 -19.45 6.76
C VAL A 272 8.20 -20.63 6.08
N TYR A 273 7.45 -21.72 5.91
CA TYR A 273 7.93 -23.00 5.40
C TYR A 273 7.07 -23.44 4.20
N LEU A 274 7.70 -23.88 3.11
CA LEU A 274 7.02 -24.33 1.89
C LEU A 274 7.14 -25.84 1.72
N GLY A 275 6.03 -26.48 1.36
CA GLY A 275 5.99 -27.93 1.09
C GLY A 275 5.94 -28.81 2.34
N LEU A 276 5.74 -28.22 3.52
CA LEU A 276 5.72 -28.90 4.81
C LEU A 276 4.26 -29.22 5.22
N ASP A 277 4.06 -30.32 5.96
CA ASP A 277 2.75 -30.71 6.49
C ASP A 277 2.59 -30.24 7.95
N ALA A 278 1.42 -29.71 8.30
CA ALA A 278 1.14 -29.23 9.65
C ALA A 278 1.20 -30.35 10.69
N ILE A 279 0.86 -31.58 10.28
CA ILE A 279 0.87 -32.78 11.14
C ILE A 279 2.31 -33.17 11.52
N ASP A 280 3.25 -33.05 10.58
CA ASP A 280 4.66 -33.35 10.83
C ASP A 280 5.23 -32.40 11.88
N VAL A 281 4.91 -31.11 11.76
CA VAL A 281 5.30 -30.08 12.72
C VAL A 281 4.64 -30.30 14.08
N ALA A 282 3.33 -30.58 14.12
CA ALA A 282 2.61 -30.84 15.37
C ALA A 282 3.16 -32.08 16.10
N THR A 283 3.50 -33.14 15.36
CA THR A 283 4.12 -34.35 15.92
C THR A 283 5.48 -34.03 16.53
N LYS A 284 6.30 -33.24 15.82
CA LYS A 284 7.61 -32.81 16.33
C LYS A 284 7.48 -31.94 17.57
N LEU A 285 6.53 -31.00 17.58
CA LEU A 285 6.22 -30.13 18.72
C LEU A 285 5.79 -30.92 19.95
N ALA A 286 4.94 -31.95 19.79
CA ALA A 286 4.54 -32.83 20.88
C ALA A 286 5.74 -33.55 21.52
N THR A 287 6.76 -33.92 20.73
CA THR A 287 7.98 -34.56 21.26
C THR A 287 8.97 -33.58 21.88
N ALA A 288 8.91 -32.29 21.53
CA ALA A 288 9.79 -31.26 22.09
C ALA A 288 9.47 -30.94 23.57
N GLN A 289 8.25 -31.23 24.02
CA GLN A 289 7.79 -30.94 25.39
C GLN A 289 8.32 -31.89 26.47
N ILE A 290 9.11 -32.91 26.11
CA ILE A 290 9.60 -33.92 27.07
C ILE A 290 11.07 -33.65 27.45
N LYS A 291 11.31 -32.53 28.13
CA LYS A 291 12.42 -32.37 29.08
C LYS A 291 11.97 -31.45 30.22
N LYS A 292 11.37 -32.05 31.24
CA LYS A 292 11.37 -31.48 32.59
C LYS A 292 12.56 -32.04 33.35
#